data_AF-A0A3D0QD80-F1
#
_entry.id   AF-A0A3D0QD80-F1
#
_cell.length_a   1.000
_cell.length_b   1.000
_cell.length_c   1.000
_cell.angle_alpha   90.00
_cell.angle_beta   90.00
_cell.angle_gamma   90.00
#
_symmetry.space_group_name_H-M   'P 1'
#
loop_
_entity.id
_entity.type
_entity.pdbx_description
1 polymer ?
#
loop_
_entity_poly.entity_id
_entity_poly.type
_entity_poly.pdbx_seq_one_letter_code
_entity_poly.pdbx_strand_id
1 'polypeptide(L)'
;MFKHLFCLILSVVLSLPAFSQQPAFPGAEGGGMYTRGGRGGKVLEVTSLLDDGSTGTFRWAVNQTGARTVVFRVSGTIILNSRLVITKDSITIAGQTAPGDGICLRKYPLEVSANEVIIRFLRFRLGDESGGDYDAFSAYTNNL
;
A
#
# COMPACT_ATOMS: atom_id res chain seq x y z
N MET A 1 -14.86 26.32 48.17
CA MET A 1 -14.96 24.99 47.53
C MET A 1 -15.45 25.03 46.07
N PHE A 2 -16.40 25.88 45.68
CA PHE A 2 -16.90 25.92 44.28
C PHE A 2 -15.92 26.44 43.20
N LYS A 3 -14.87 27.21 43.57
CA LYS A 3 -13.89 27.73 42.61
C LYS A 3 -12.94 26.67 42.02
N HIS A 4 -12.66 25.60 42.77
CA HIS A 4 -11.79 24.52 42.29
C HIS A 4 -12.55 23.51 41.40
N LEU A 5 -13.86 23.35 41.63
CA LEU A 5 -14.71 22.49 40.83
C LEU A 5 -14.92 23.03 39.40
N PHE A 6 -15.01 24.35 39.25
CA PHE A 6 -15.12 25.01 37.93
C PHE A 6 -13.81 24.93 37.11
N CYS A 7 -12.66 24.91 37.78
CA CYS A 7 -11.34 24.81 37.15
C CYS A 7 -11.03 23.39 36.64
N LEU A 8 -11.53 22.36 37.33
CA LEU A 8 -11.38 20.96 36.94
C LEU A 8 -12.23 20.60 35.70
N ILE A 9 -13.43 21.20 35.57
CA ILE A 9 -14.30 20.98 34.41
C ILE A 9 -13.73 21.68 33.16
N LEU A 10 -13.14 22.87 33.32
CA LEU A 10 -12.52 23.62 32.21
C LEU A 10 -11.23 22.94 31.67
N SER A 11 -10.50 22.21 32.51
CA SER A 11 -9.30 21.47 32.11
C SER A 11 -9.61 20.13 31.41
N VAL A 12 -10.75 19.49 31.71
CA VAL A 12 -11.19 18.25 31.04
C VAL A 12 -11.73 18.52 29.62
N VAL A 13 -12.35 19.69 29.38
CA VAL A 13 -12.90 20.06 28.05
C VAL A 13 -11.78 20.43 27.05
N LEU A 14 -10.60 20.85 27.51
CA LEU A 14 -9.45 21.18 26.63
C LEU A 14 -8.68 19.95 26.10
N SER A 15 -8.97 18.76 26.60
CA SER A 15 -8.29 17.51 26.23
C SER A 15 -9.12 16.62 25.28
N LEU A 16 -10.02 17.21 24.48
CA LEU A 16 -10.66 16.47 23.39
C LEU A 16 -9.60 16.16 22.32
N PRO A 17 -9.37 14.89 21.96
CA PRO A 17 -8.47 14.56 20.87
C PRO A 17 -9.01 15.16 19.58
N ALA A 18 -8.27 16.08 18.97
CA ALA A 18 -8.55 16.54 17.63
C ALA A 18 -8.27 15.39 16.65
N PHE A 19 -9.33 14.78 16.10
CA PHE A 19 -9.20 13.79 15.02
C PHE A 19 -8.84 14.51 13.72
N SER A 20 -7.54 14.75 13.52
CA SER A 20 -7.00 15.15 12.22
C SER A 20 -6.94 13.93 11.30
N GLN A 21 -7.35 14.08 10.04
CA GLN A 21 -7.27 13.00 9.07
C GLN A 21 -5.79 12.68 8.81
N GLN A 22 -5.36 11.50 9.25
CA GLN A 22 -3.96 11.13 9.15
C GLN A 22 -3.59 10.92 7.66
N PRO A 23 -2.59 11.65 7.14
CA PRO A 23 -2.16 11.49 5.76
C PRO A 23 -1.67 10.06 5.47
N ALA A 24 -1.76 9.65 4.20
CA ALA A 24 -1.36 8.35 3.67
C ALA A 24 0.05 7.97 4.09
N PHE A 25 0.95 8.96 4.09
CA PHE A 25 2.30 8.91 4.60
C PHE A 25 2.79 10.33 4.89
N PRO A 26 3.88 10.52 5.67
CA PRO A 26 4.48 11.83 5.87
C PRO A 26 4.81 12.50 4.53
N GLY A 27 4.29 13.71 4.30
CA GLY A 27 4.46 14.46 3.06
C GLY A 27 3.52 14.04 1.91
N ALA A 28 2.47 13.27 2.18
CA ALA A 28 1.43 13.02 1.17
C ALA A 28 0.62 14.30 0.89
N GLU A 29 0.42 14.61 -0.39
CA GLU A 29 -0.29 15.79 -0.88
C GLU A 29 -1.26 15.40 -2.01
N GLY A 30 -2.14 16.31 -2.41
CA GLY A 30 -3.11 16.11 -3.50
C GLY A 30 -4.33 15.26 -3.13
N GLY A 31 -5.13 14.87 -4.13
CA GLY A 31 -6.43 14.21 -3.93
C GLY A 31 -6.38 12.84 -3.23
N GLY A 32 -5.22 12.16 -3.25
CA GLY A 32 -4.98 10.90 -2.57
C GLY A 32 -4.32 11.04 -1.19
N MET A 33 -4.11 12.25 -0.68
CA MET A 33 -3.28 12.46 0.52
C MET A 33 -3.81 11.79 1.78
N TYR A 34 -5.10 11.46 1.82
CA TYR A 34 -5.73 10.80 2.97
C TYR A 34 -6.06 9.33 2.76
N THR A 35 -5.58 8.73 1.67
CA THR A 35 -5.72 7.28 1.45
C THR A 35 -5.23 6.50 2.67
N ARG A 36 -6.08 5.64 3.20
CA ARG A 36 -5.83 4.81 4.39
C ARG A 36 -4.82 3.71 4.11
N GLY A 37 -4.87 3.09 2.94
CA GLY A 37 -4.02 1.94 2.63
C GLY A 37 -4.31 0.75 3.55
N GLY A 38 -3.25 0.04 3.95
CA GLY A 38 -3.32 -1.12 4.85
C GLY A 38 -3.40 -0.83 6.35
N ARG A 39 -3.66 0.42 6.77
CA ARG A 39 -3.61 0.84 8.18
C ARG A 39 -4.59 0.06 9.07
N GLY A 40 -4.05 -0.51 10.16
CA GLY A 40 -4.77 -1.37 11.12
C GLY A 40 -4.96 -2.81 10.63
N GLY A 41 -4.38 -3.15 9.47
CA GLY A 41 -4.47 -4.45 8.85
C GLY A 41 -3.31 -5.40 9.18
N LYS A 42 -3.25 -6.51 8.45
CA LYS A 42 -2.16 -7.49 8.56
C LYS A 42 -0.88 -6.98 7.92
N VAL A 43 0.27 -7.41 8.43
CA VAL A 43 1.55 -7.26 7.73
C VAL A 43 1.83 -8.55 6.96
N LEU A 44 2.03 -8.44 5.66
CA LEU A 44 2.36 -9.56 4.78
C LEU A 44 3.78 -9.40 4.28
N GLU A 45 4.62 -10.38 4.56
CA GLU A 45 6.04 -10.33 4.20
C GLU A 45 6.29 -11.05 2.87
N VAL A 46 6.90 -10.35 1.93
CA VAL A 46 7.42 -10.95 0.70
C VAL A 46 8.85 -11.43 0.97
N THR A 47 9.02 -12.74 0.93
CA THR A 47 10.28 -13.45 1.19
C THR A 47 10.81 -14.19 -0.03
N SER A 48 10.05 -14.18 -1.14
CA SER A 48 10.42 -14.81 -2.41
C SER A 48 10.15 -13.87 -3.60
N LEU A 49 11.04 -13.91 -4.59
CA LEU A 49 10.89 -13.17 -5.86
C LEU A 49 10.11 -13.95 -6.92
N LEU A 50 9.64 -15.15 -6.60
CA LEU A 50 8.80 -15.96 -7.50
C LEU A 50 7.42 -15.31 -7.68
N ASP A 51 6.77 -15.65 -8.79
CA ASP A 51 5.43 -15.21 -9.15
C ASP A 51 4.46 -16.38 -9.33
N ASP A 52 4.55 -17.37 -8.45
CA ASP A 52 3.75 -18.62 -8.49
C ASP A 52 2.47 -18.55 -7.62
N GLY A 53 2.28 -17.45 -6.88
CA GLY A 53 1.13 -17.27 -5.99
C GLY A 53 1.23 -18.04 -4.66
N SER A 54 2.36 -18.68 -4.36
CA SER A 54 2.63 -19.30 -3.07
C SER A 54 2.85 -18.25 -1.97
N THR A 55 2.59 -18.61 -0.72
CA THR A 55 2.79 -17.71 0.43
C THR A 55 4.23 -17.21 0.50
N GLY A 56 4.40 -15.90 0.75
CA GLY A 56 5.70 -15.24 0.72
C GLY A 56 6.07 -14.63 -0.64
N THR A 57 5.28 -14.84 -1.68
CA THR A 57 5.41 -14.11 -2.96
C THR A 57 4.62 -12.80 -2.97
N PHE A 58 5.02 -11.87 -3.83
CA PHE A 58 4.30 -10.60 -4.00
C PHE A 58 2.87 -10.81 -4.54
N ARG A 59 2.68 -11.72 -5.52
CA ARG A 59 1.35 -12.05 -6.04
C ARG A 59 0.42 -12.62 -4.98
N TRP A 60 0.92 -13.50 -4.11
CA TRP A 60 0.14 -14.00 -2.99
C TRP A 60 -0.32 -12.86 -2.08
N ALA A 61 0.59 -11.94 -1.72
CA ALA A 61 0.30 -10.82 -0.83
C ALA A 61 -0.73 -9.85 -1.42
N VAL A 62 -0.62 -9.54 -2.72
CA VAL A 62 -1.58 -8.71 -3.46
C VAL A 62 -2.98 -9.32 -3.44
N ASN A 63 -3.09 -10.64 -3.60
CA ASN A 63 -4.36 -11.36 -3.67
C ASN A 63 -5.05 -11.60 -2.32
N GLN A 64 -4.40 -11.31 -1.20
CA GLN A 64 -5.04 -11.43 0.11
C GLN A 64 -6.16 -10.39 0.29
N THR A 65 -7.15 -10.73 1.11
CA THR A 65 -8.27 -9.84 1.45
C THR A 65 -8.05 -9.11 2.76
N GLY A 66 -8.84 -8.05 2.96
CA GLY A 66 -8.75 -7.19 4.13
C GLY A 66 -7.61 -6.18 4.05
N ALA A 67 -7.61 -5.25 5.00
CA ALA A 67 -6.56 -4.25 5.12
C ALA A 67 -5.20 -4.94 5.32
N ARG A 68 -4.21 -4.57 4.52
CA ARG A 68 -2.89 -5.23 4.54
C ARG A 68 -1.76 -4.32 4.12
N THR A 69 -0.63 -4.44 4.80
CA THR A 69 0.63 -3.79 4.44
C THR A 69 1.61 -4.85 3.97
N VAL A 70 2.05 -4.73 2.72
CA VAL A 70 3.06 -5.59 2.11
C VAL A 70 4.43 -4.98 2.35
N VAL A 71 5.31 -5.75 2.98
CA VAL A 71 6.71 -5.41 3.23
C VAL A 71 7.61 -6.43 2.56
N PHE A 72 8.85 -6.07 2.26
CA PHE A 72 9.78 -6.90 1.51
C PHE A 72 10.99 -7.28 2.37
N ARG A 73 11.27 -8.58 2.47
CA ARG A 73 12.47 -9.14 3.12
C ARG A 73 13.56 -9.51 2.11
N VAL A 74 13.24 -9.41 0.83
CA VAL A 74 14.12 -9.65 -0.31
C VAL A 74 14.13 -8.44 -1.23
N SER A 75 15.16 -8.36 -2.08
CA SER A 75 15.32 -7.31 -3.09
C SER A 75 15.67 -7.93 -4.43
N GLY A 76 15.34 -7.25 -5.52
CA GLY A 76 15.62 -7.70 -6.87
C GLY A 76 14.44 -7.54 -7.80
N THR A 77 14.44 -8.34 -8.86
CA THR A 77 13.42 -8.29 -9.90
C THR A 77 12.44 -9.45 -9.73
N ILE A 78 11.16 -9.12 -9.61
CA ILE A 78 10.05 -10.07 -9.70
C ILE A 78 9.63 -10.11 -11.16
N ILE A 79 9.91 -11.22 -11.82
CA ILE A 79 9.47 -11.48 -13.20
C ILE A 79 8.06 -12.02 -13.10
N LEU A 80 7.09 -11.22 -13.51
CA LEU A 80 5.70 -11.64 -13.48
C LEU A 80 5.45 -12.71 -14.55
N ASN A 81 4.60 -13.68 -14.24
CA ASN A 81 4.14 -14.74 -15.13
C ASN A 81 2.88 -14.34 -15.89
N SER A 82 2.15 -13.35 -15.38
CA SER A 82 0.96 -12.77 -16.00
C SER A 82 0.69 -11.38 -15.42
N ARG A 83 -0.25 -10.64 -16.02
CA ARG A 83 -0.77 -9.39 -15.45
C ARG A 83 -1.12 -9.57 -13.97
N LEU A 84 -0.66 -8.65 -13.13
CA LEU A 84 -0.97 -8.63 -11.70
C LEU A 84 -1.97 -7.51 -11.44
N VAL A 85 -3.18 -7.86 -11.00
CA VAL A 85 -4.25 -6.87 -10.76
C VAL A 85 -4.56 -6.79 -9.27
N ILE A 86 -4.43 -5.60 -8.69
CA ILE A 86 -4.88 -5.31 -7.34
C ILE A 86 -6.39 -5.07 -7.40
N THR A 87 -7.16 -6.06 -6.94
CA THR A 87 -8.65 -6.02 -6.93
C THR A 87 -9.24 -5.97 -5.53
N LYS A 88 -8.40 -6.06 -4.47
CA LYS A 88 -8.84 -6.02 -3.08
C LYS A 88 -8.37 -4.73 -2.44
N ASP A 89 -9.32 -3.94 -1.97
CA ASP A 89 -9.12 -2.63 -1.35
C ASP A 89 -8.15 -2.64 -0.16
N SER A 90 -7.75 -1.44 0.27
CA SER A 90 -7.02 -1.20 1.52
C SER A 90 -5.67 -1.92 1.60
N ILE A 91 -4.80 -1.65 0.64
CA ILE A 91 -3.44 -2.21 0.60
C ILE A 91 -2.38 -1.12 0.60
N THR A 92 -1.34 -1.29 1.39
CA THR A 92 -0.10 -0.51 1.30
C THR A 92 1.03 -1.40 0.83
N ILE A 93 1.65 -1.08 -0.29
CA ILE A 93 2.87 -1.73 -0.78
C ILE A 93 4.06 -0.82 -0.44
N ALA A 94 4.80 -1.21 0.59
CA ALA A 94 5.89 -0.43 1.18
C ALA A 94 7.25 -0.84 0.60
N GLY A 95 7.53 -0.46 -0.65
CA GLY A 95 8.76 -0.84 -1.36
C GLY A 95 10.06 -0.41 -0.67
N GLN A 96 10.03 0.64 0.15
CA GLN A 96 11.20 1.11 0.91
C GLN A 96 11.66 0.14 2.01
N THR A 97 10.88 -0.89 2.30
CA THR A 97 11.26 -1.94 3.26
C THR A 97 12.19 -2.99 2.67
N ALA A 98 12.26 -3.08 1.34
CA ALA A 98 13.16 -4.00 0.66
C ALA A 98 14.63 -3.63 0.95
N PRO A 99 15.51 -4.63 1.18
CA PRO A 99 16.94 -4.38 1.32
C PRO A 99 17.56 -3.88 0.01
N GLY A 100 18.80 -3.38 0.09
CA GLY A 100 19.65 -3.09 -1.07
C GLY A 100 18.94 -2.25 -2.15
N ASP A 101 18.97 -2.75 -3.39
CA ASP A 101 18.45 -2.03 -4.54
C ASP A 101 16.92 -1.91 -4.56
N GLY A 102 16.18 -2.56 -3.66
CA GLY A 102 14.71 -2.52 -3.68
C GLY A 102 14.07 -3.48 -4.69
N ILE A 103 12.80 -3.23 -5.06
CA ILE A 103 11.99 -4.15 -5.89
C ILE A 103 11.70 -3.57 -7.27
N CYS A 104 11.87 -4.41 -8.29
CA CYS A 104 11.49 -4.14 -9.67
C CYS A 104 10.47 -5.17 -10.16
N LEU A 105 9.36 -4.74 -10.74
CA LEU A 105 8.44 -5.62 -11.47
C LEU A 105 8.77 -5.58 -12.97
N ARG A 106 8.77 -6.74 -13.62
CA ARG A 106 9.12 -6.90 -15.05
C ARG A 106 8.17 -7.86 -15.76
N LYS A 107 8.18 -7.82 -17.10
CA LYS A 107 7.53 -8.72 -18.05
C LYS A 107 6.03 -8.54 -18.20
N TYR A 108 5.25 -8.35 -17.13
CA TYR A 108 3.82 -8.03 -17.23
C TYR A 108 3.46 -6.78 -16.43
N PRO A 109 2.30 -6.15 -16.70
CA PRO A 109 1.90 -4.93 -16.02
C PRO A 109 1.37 -5.20 -14.60
N LEU A 110 1.48 -4.18 -13.75
CA LEU A 110 0.71 -4.05 -12.51
C LEU A 110 -0.47 -3.12 -12.75
N GLU A 111 -1.67 -3.56 -12.38
CA GLU A 111 -2.89 -2.76 -12.50
C GLU A 111 -3.59 -2.59 -11.16
N VAL A 112 -4.16 -1.41 -10.95
CA VAL A 112 -4.96 -1.08 -9.77
C VAL A 112 -6.42 -0.91 -10.19
N SER A 113 -7.27 -1.79 -9.70
CA SER A 113 -8.74 -1.73 -9.81
C SER A 113 -9.31 -1.96 -8.41
N ALA A 114 -8.90 -1.11 -7.47
CA ALA A 114 -9.26 -1.19 -6.06
C ALA A 114 -9.16 0.20 -5.42
N ASN A 115 -9.88 0.39 -4.31
CA ASN A 115 -9.86 1.60 -3.51
C ASN A 115 -8.84 1.51 -2.38
N GLU A 116 -8.47 2.67 -1.84
CA GLU A 116 -7.59 2.76 -0.68
C GLU A 116 -6.22 2.08 -0.88
N VAL A 117 -5.56 2.35 -2.02
CA VAL A 117 -4.30 1.72 -2.41
C VAL A 117 -3.13 2.71 -2.28
N ILE A 118 -2.09 2.32 -1.54
CA ILE A 118 -0.82 3.05 -1.45
C ILE A 118 0.28 2.18 -2.06
N ILE A 119 0.99 2.69 -3.06
CA ILE A 119 2.16 2.03 -3.65
C ILE A 119 3.33 3.01 -3.60
N ARG A 120 4.45 2.60 -2.99
CA ARG A 120 5.62 3.47 -2.88
C ARG A 120 6.91 2.69 -3.13
N PHE A 121 7.89 3.37 -3.72
CA PHE A 121 9.27 2.90 -3.90
C PHE A 121 9.39 1.55 -4.63
N LEU A 122 8.58 1.35 -5.66
CA LEU A 122 8.73 0.26 -6.62
C LEU A 122 9.25 0.79 -7.95
N ARG A 123 9.91 -0.09 -8.71
CA ARG A 123 10.22 0.15 -10.13
C ARG A 123 9.36 -0.75 -11.00
N PHE A 124 8.93 -0.22 -12.15
CA PHE A 124 8.19 -0.96 -13.16
C PHE A 124 9.00 -0.91 -14.46
N ARG A 125 9.40 -2.08 -14.98
CA ARG A 125 10.19 -2.22 -16.20
C ARG A 125 9.57 -3.33 -17.04
N LEU A 126 8.48 -3.00 -17.74
CA LEU A 126 7.72 -3.97 -18.52
C LEU A 126 8.60 -4.71 -19.54
N GLY A 127 9.39 -3.96 -20.33
CA GLY A 127 10.15 -4.51 -21.45
C GLY A 127 9.24 -4.93 -22.60
N ASP A 128 9.78 -5.74 -23.52
CA ASP A 128 9.11 -6.28 -24.70
C ASP A 128 8.84 -7.80 -24.59
N GLU A 129 9.31 -8.45 -23.53
CA GLU A 129 9.25 -9.91 -23.33
C GLU A 129 7.83 -10.50 -23.32
N SER A 130 6.81 -9.74 -22.92
CA SER A 130 5.42 -10.21 -22.99
C SER A 130 4.88 -10.26 -24.41
N GLY A 131 5.51 -9.58 -25.37
CA GLY A 131 5.05 -9.42 -26.75
C GLY A 131 3.77 -8.61 -26.92
N GLY A 132 3.10 -8.22 -25.84
CA GLY A 132 1.91 -7.37 -25.86
C GLY A 132 2.25 -5.88 -25.69
N ASP A 133 1.42 -5.04 -26.30
CA ASP A 133 1.43 -3.59 -26.11
C ASP A 133 0.70 -3.26 -24.80
N TYR A 134 1.47 -3.02 -23.74
CA TYR A 134 0.95 -2.72 -22.40
C TYR A 134 1.65 -1.50 -21.80
N ASP A 135 0.95 -0.79 -20.93
CA ASP A 135 1.57 0.14 -19.99
C ASP A 135 2.19 -0.64 -18.83
N ALA A 136 3.36 -0.22 -18.33
CA ALA A 136 4.00 -0.91 -17.21
C ALA A 136 3.17 -0.85 -15.90
N PHE A 137 2.38 0.21 -15.75
CA PHE A 137 1.51 0.44 -14.60
C PHE A 137 0.26 1.21 -15.04
N SER A 138 -0.91 0.75 -14.59
CA SER A 138 -2.19 1.44 -14.82
C SER A 138 -3.02 1.47 -13.54
N ALA A 139 -3.79 2.53 -13.35
CA ALA A 139 -4.75 2.63 -12.25
C ALA A 139 -6.07 3.14 -12.81
N TYR A 140 -7.16 2.47 -12.43
CA TYR A 140 -8.50 2.78 -12.91
C TYR A 140 -9.38 3.17 -11.72
N THR A 141 -10.23 4.16 -11.94
CA THR A 141 -11.29 4.48 -10.97
C THR A 141 -12.39 3.43 -11.11
N ASN A 142 -12.63 2.66 -10.06
CA ASN A 142 -13.86 1.86 -9.96
C ASN A 142 -15.00 2.82 -9.57
N ASN A 143 -15.59 3.48 -10.56
CA ASN A 143 -16.84 4.21 -10.41
C ASN A 143 -17.97 3.18 -10.27
N LEU A 144 -18.18 2.66 -9.06
CA LEU A 144 -19.46 2.05 -8.67
C LEU A 144 -20.31 3.12 -7.98
#